data_AF-A0A0B7IY53-F1
#
_entry.id   AF-A0A0B7IY53-F1
#
_cell.length_a   1.000
_cell.length_b   1.000
_cell.length_c   1.000
_cell.angle_alpha   90.00
_cell.angle_beta   90.00
_cell.angle_gamma   90.00
#
_symmetry.space_group_name_H-M   'P 1'
#
loop_
_entity.id
_entity.type
_entity.pdbx_description
1 polymer ?
#
loop_
_entity_poly.entity_id
_entity_poly.type
_entity_poly.pdbx_seq_one_letter_code
_entity_poly.pdbx_strand_id
1 'polypeptide(L)'
;MQEECYHILFRKKFYNSLDELQTDIDNWLVSYNNARPHSGKHCFGKTPMQSFTDSLYIAKDKNIGNIERISDNLMIAHQAA
;
A
#
# COMPACT_ATOMS: atom_id res chain seq x y z
N MET A 1 4.66 18.50 8.31
CA MET A 1 3.91 17.40 8.95
C MET A 1 2.57 17.84 9.54
N GLN A 2 2.30 19.14 9.73
CA GLN A 2 1.05 19.63 10.37
C GLN A 2 -0.17 19.77 9.42
N GLU A 3 -0.03 19.37 8.16
CA GLU A 3 -1.05 19.50 7.11
C GLU A 3 -1.44 18.11 6.57
N GLU A 4 -1.83 17.21 7.46
CA GLU A 4 -2.27 15.84 7.13
C GLU A 4 -3.75 15.64 7.53
N CYS A 5 -4.39 14.58 7.01
CA CYS A 5 -5.84 14.34 6.97
C CYS A 5 -6.66 15.03 8.08
N TYR A 6 -6.65 14.48 9.30
CA TYR A 6 -7.52 14.93 10.39
C TYR A 6 -7.26 16.39 10.82
N HIS A 7 -6.02 16.86 10.79
CA HIS A 7 -5.70 18.24 11.11
C HIS A 7 -6.34 19.22 10.12
N ILE A 8 -6.44 18.86 8.84
CA ILE A 8 -7.09 19.70 7.83
C ILE A 8 -8.61 19.59 7.94
N LEU A 9 -9.15 18.37 8.03
CA LEU A 9 -10.59 18.14 8.04
C LEU A 9 -11.27 18.85 9.23
N PHE A 10 -10.76 18.65 10.45
CA PHE A 10 -11.36 19.21 11.65
C PHE A 10 -11.20 20.73 11.80
N ARG A 11 -10.33 21.37 11.00
CA ARG A 11 -10.25 22.84 10.92
C ARG A 11 -11.22 23.43 9.89
N LYS A 12 -11.65 22.65 8.90
CA LYS A 12 -12.47 23.12 7.78
C LYS A 12 -13.96 22.86 7.96
N LYS A 13 -14.33 21.82 8.70
CA LYS A 13 -15.70 21.32 8.75
C LYS A 13 -16.03 20.76 10.14
N PHE A 14 -17.20 21.14 10.65
CA PHE A 14 -17.83 20.46 11.79
C PHE A 14 -18.70 19.33 11.25
N TYR A 15 -18.52 18.14 11.81
CA TYR A 15 -19.21 16.92 11.39
C TYR A 15 -20.37 16.63 12.33
N ASN A 16 -21.56 16.37 11.77
CA ASN A 16 -22.75 16.07 12.56
C ASN A 16 -23.01 14.56 12.71
N SER A 17 -22.27 13.75 11.96
CA SER A 17 -22.34 12.28 12.01
C SER A 17 -21.00 11.66 11.67
N LEU A 18 -20.81 10.40 12.04
CA LEU A 18 -19.63 9.63 11.67
C LEU A 18 -19.57 9.37 10.16
N ASP A 19 -20.72 9.15 9.51
CA ASP A 19 -20.80 8.86 8.07
C ASP A 19 -20.29 10.04 7.22
N GLU A 20 -20.59 11.26 7.65
CA GLU A 20 -20.10 12.48 7.00
C GLU A 20 -18.58 12.60 7.10
N LEU A 21 -18.01 12.26 8.26
CA LEU A 21 -16.57 12.23 8.47
C LEU A 21 -15.92 11.13 7.63
N GLN A 22 -16.51 9.93 7.61
CA GLN A 22 -15.99 8.80 6.85
C GLN A 22 -15.94 9.11 5.35
N THR A 23 -16.98 9.75 4.81
CA THR A 23 -17.01 10.16 3.40
C THR A 23 -15.84 11.05 3.02
N ASP A 24 -15.52 12.05 3.86
CA ASP A 24 -14.40 12.96 3.59
C ASP A 24 -13.04 12.26 3.75
N ILE A 25 -12.92 11.34 4.70
CA ILE A 25 -11.71 10.52 4.89
C ILE A 25 -11.49 9.60 3.69
N ASP A 26 -12.53 8.95 3.19
CA ASP A 26 -12.45 8.04 2.04
C ASP A 26 -11.98 8.80 0.79
N ASN A 27 -12.56 9.99 0.56
CA ASN A 27 -12.13 10.87 -0.52
C ASN A 27 -10.67 11.31 -0.36
N TRP A 28 -10.26 11.67 0.86
CA TRP A 28 -8.88 12.03 1.15
C TRP A 28 -7.92 10.86 0.91
N LEU A 29 -8.29 9.65 1.33
CA LEU A 29 -7.50 8.42 1.13
C LEU A 29 -7.30 8.13 -0.35
N VAL A 30 -8.34 8.26 -1.18
CA VAL A 30 -8.21 8.07 -2.63
C VAL A 30 -7.16 9.03 -3.21
N SER A 31 -7.22 10.30 -2.83
CA SER A 31 -6.25 11.32 -3.28
C SER A 31 -4.83 11.02 -2.78
N TYR A 32 -4.68 10.71 -1.49
CA TYR A 32 -3.40 10.38 -0.89
C TYR A 32 -2.75 9.18 -1.61
N ASN A 33 -3.53 8.11 -1.81
CA ASN A 33 -3.06 6.85 -2.34
C ASN A 33 -2.72 6.91 -3.83
N ASN A 34 -3.44 7.72 -4.62
CA ASN A 34 -3.36 7.68 -6.07
C ASN A 34 -2.82 8.95 -6.73
N ALA A 35 -2.90 10.11 -6.07
CA ALA A 35 -2.51 11.40 -6.67
C ALA A 35 -1.25 12.00 -6.03
N ARG A 36 -0.95 11.70 -4.76
CA ARG A 36 0.19 12.28 -4.05
C ARG A 36 1.47 11.45 -4.26
N PRO A 37 2.50 11.96 -4.95
CA PRO A 37 3.79 11.29 -4.99
C PRO A 37 4.49 11.40 -3.63
N HIS A 38 5.12 10.32 -3.19
CA HIS A 38 5.95 10.36 -1.98
C HIS A 38 7.23 11.17 -2.23
N SER A 39 7.55 12.06 -1.29
CA SER A 39 8.72 12.94 -1.35
C SER A 39 10.03 12.29 -0.88
N GLY A 40 10.03 11.00 -0.54
CA GLY A 40 11.23 10.27 -0.12
C GLY A 40 12.18 10.02 -1.29
N LYS A 41 13.49 10.17 -1.05
CA LYS A 41 14.57 9.91 -2.04
C LYS A 41 14.42 8.56 -2.74
N HIS A 42 13.99 7.53 -1.99
CA HIS A 42 13.85 6.16 -2.47
C HIS A 42 12.44 5.81 -2.95
N CYS A 43 11.51 6.77 -2.93
CA CYS A 43 10.15 6.57 -3.42
C CYS A 43 10.02 6.93 -4.91
N PHE A 44 11.06 7.54 -5.50
CA PHE A 44 11.14 7.84 -6.94
C PHE A 44 9.93 8.60 -7.51
N GLY A 45 9.30 9.45 -6.69
CA GLY A 45 8.09 10.18 -7.08
C GLY A 45 6.86 9.30 -7.31
N LYS A 46 6.90 8.02 -6.92
CA LYS A 46 5.76 7.11 -7.02
C LYS A 46 4.70 7.44 -5.98
N THR A 47 3.45 7.21 -6.34
CA THR A 47 2.33 7.27 -5.39
C THR A 47 2.35 6.06 -4.47
N PRO A 48 1.68 6.12 -3.29
CA PRO A 48 1.54 4.96 -2.42
C PRO A 48 1.04 3.71 -3.16
N MET A 49 0.00 3.83 -3.99
CA MET A 49 -0.57 2.67 -4.71
C MET A 49 0.34 2.11 -5.79
N GLN A 50 1.10 2.96 -6.47
CA GLN A 50 2.13 2.48 -7.41
C GLN A 50 3.20 1.68 -6.67
N SER A 51 3.69 2.21 -5.54
CA SER A 51 4.71 1.52 -4.73
C SER A 51 4.19 0.19 -4.18
N PHE A 52 2.93 0.15 -3.74
CA PHE A 52 2.27 -1.07 -3.29
C PHE A 52 2.19 -2.11 -4.41
N THR A 53 1.70 -1.71 -5.60
CA THR A 53 1.54 -2.60 -6.74
C THR A 53 2.88 -3.13 -7.24
N ASP A 54 3.87 -2.25 -7.37
CA ASP A 54 5.22 -2.59 -7.83
C ASP A 54 5.93 -3.57 -6.88
N SER A 55 5.58 -3.57 -5.59
CA SER A 55 6.20 -4.46 -4.60
C SER A 55 5.46 -5.78 -4.39
N LEU A 56 4.31 -6.00 -5.04
CA LEU A 56 3.51 -7.21 -4.87
C LEU A 56 4.28 -8.50 -5.18
N TYR A 57 5.16 -8.48 -6.18
CA TYR A 57 5.96 -9.67 -6.52
C TYR A 57 6.86 -10.08 -5.35
N ILE A 58 7.43 -9.12 -4.60
CA ILE A 58 8.29 -9.39 -3.45
C ILE A 58 7.50 -10.13 -2.38
N ALA A 59 6.26 -9.71 -2.10
CA ALA A 59 5.39 -10.36 -1.14
C ALA A 59 4.99 -11.77 -1.60
N LYS A 60 4.75 -11.97 -2.89
CA LYS A 60 4.44 -13.28 -3.48
C LYS A 60 5.63 -14.22 -3.42
N ASP A 61 6.83 -13.76 -3.77
CA ASP A 61 8.05 -14.57 -3.77
C ASP A 61 8.48 -14.94 -2.35
N LYS A 62 8.25 -14.04 -1.39
CA LYS A 62 8.56 -14.27 0.03
C LYS A 62 7.46 -14.96 0.83
N ASN A 63 6.39 -15.41 0.16
CA ASN A 63 5.34 -16.17 0.82
C ASN A 63 5.88 -17.57 1.19
N ILE A 64 5.76 -17.95 2.47
CA ILE A 64 6.32 -19.21 3.00
C ILE A 64 5.86 -20.43 2.19
N GLY A 65 4.56 -20.54 1.90
CA GLY A 65 4.04 -21.66 1.11
C GLY A 65 4.55 -21.68 -0.34
N ASN A 66 4.88 -20.50 -0.90
CA ASN A 66 5.52 -20.43 -2.22
C ASN A 66 6.99 -20.87 -2.18
N ILE A 67 7.72 -20.49 -1.12
CA ILE A 67 9.11 -20.88 -0.91
C ILE A 67 9.21 -22.40 -0.74
N GLU A 68 8.36 -22.99 0.12
CA GLU A 68 8.32 -24.43 0.37
C GLU A 68 8.07 -25.21 -0.93
N ARG A 69 7.05 -24.81 -1.70
CA ARG A 69 6.72 -25.44 -3.00
C ARG A 69 7.86 -25.32 -4.03
N ILE A 70 8.56 -24.19 -4.07
CA ILE A 70 9.73 -24.03 -4.97
C ILE A 70 10.85 -24.97 -4.54
N SER A 71 11.12 -25.06 -3.23
CA SER A 71 12.09 -25.99 -2.66
C SER A 71 11.74 -27.43 -3.02
N ASP A 72 10.51 -27.86 -2.81
CA ASP A 72 10.06 -29.23 -3.10
C ASP A 72 10.22 -29.58 -4.58
N ASN A 73 9.82 -28.67 -5.49
CA ASN A 73 9.99 -28.87 -6.94
C ASN A 73 11.47 -28.98 -7.35
N LEU A 74 12.36 -28.19 -6.75
CA LEU A 74 13.81 -28.26 -7.00
C LEU A 74 14.38 -29.59 -6.51
N MET A 75 13.95 -30.08 -5.35
CA MET A 75 14.38 -31.38 -4.81
C MET A 75 13.92 -32.54 -5.71
N ILE A 76 12.66 -32.51 -6.19
CA ILE A 76 12.12 -33.52 -7.11
C ILE A 76 12.90 -33.52 -8.43
N ALA A 77 13.18 -32.34 -9.00
CA ALA A 77 13.93 -32.24 -10.25
C ALA A 77 15.36 -32.77 -10.14
N HIS A 78 16.01 -32.58 -8.97
CA HIS A 78 17.36 -33.09 -8.72
C HIS A 78 17.40 -34.61 -8.51
N GLN A 79 16.31 -35.21 -8.03
CA GLN A 79 16.17 -36.66 -7.87
C GLN A 79 15.79 -37.38 -9.17
N ALA A 80 15.21 -36.65 -10.14
CA ALA A 80 14.78 -37.18 -11.42
C ALA A 80 15.84 -37.08 -12.55
N ALA A 81 17.00 -36.48 -12.25
CA ALA A 81 18.16 -36.35 -13.15
C ALA A 81 19.28 -37.33 -12.76
#